data_AF-A0A511KD11-F1
#
_entry.id   AF-A0A511KD11-F1
#
_cell.length_a   1.000
_cell.length_b   1.000
_cell.length_c   1.000
_cell.angle_alpha   90.00
_cell.angle_beta   90.00
_cell.angle_gamma   90.00
#
_symmetry.space_group_name_H-M   'P 1'
#
loop_
_entity.id
_entity.type
_entity.pdbx_description
1 polymer ?
#
loop_
_entity_poly.entity_id
_entity_poly.type
_entity_poly.pdbx_seq_one_letter_code
_entity_poly.pdbx_strand_id
1 'polypeptide(L)'
;MLLEIVKPVAPPPLVDVPAPDEPELPVDANWWFFLLYYYGVYLAIALIFVTKLFDLFRVNWWPNSLGGSISYTFFWSLALLTGGLLHHFDLDGFGRRSRSKRPKDDGGVVDWERKTTWVLLAFATMALPAFACFAKLRADRRNSFRRSLTLAQKIFLERQLTQRMPRSYRRFLWFLGTIALSLLALVIGQAFATVYLSTLPHSAVDGLVYVWTWILTVNVGYTVRSEALIFVFRLYFFLVYHVFYRNLFARLRSPDQAAWITLLSSSFVIILYPISMSKSFYRLLNATVGTDVDYPDYVANKGTELYLRNLSENVTMIGFLGWLSILHWGPNKVIYPYFAFDTRYDPYTYRLTLTASLVIYATELVSNYLARAVCWLCYEIDVTNLGLDQFREHPELVIACVFTSCHVLSDMLLFLVKLNFR
;
A
#
# COMPACT_ATOMS: atom_id res chain seq x y z
N MET A 1 -26.48 -18.06 4.32
CA MET A 1 -26.76 -17.46 2.99
C MET A 1 -25.51 -16.99 2.24
N LEU A 2 -24.34 -16.86 2.88
CA LEU A 2 -23.05 -16.54 2.24
C LEU A 2 -22.17 -17.78 1.91
N LEU A 3 -22.67 -19.00 2.13
CA LEU A 3 -21.91 -20.26 1.99
C LEU A 3 -22.41 -21.18 0.86
N GLU A 4 -23.45 -20.79 0.11
CA GLU A 4 -23.96 -21.59 -1.03
C GLU A 4 -23.52 -21.06 -2.42
N ILE A 5 -22.79 -19.94 -2.47
CA ILE A 5 -22.37 -19.30 -3.74
C ILE A 5 -21.12 -19.97 -4.36
N VAL A 6 -20.54 -20.98 -3.70
CA VAL A 6 -19.38 -21.72 -4.21
C VAL A 6 -19.73 -23.20 -4.35
N LYS A 7 -20.61 -23.54 -5.30
CA LYS A 7 -20.52 -24.86 -5.93
C LYS A 7 -19.55 -24.73 -7.10
N PRO A 8 -18.41 -25.46 -7.10
CA PRO A 8 -17.58 -25.50 -8.29
C PRO A 8 -18.38 -26.18 -9.39
N VAL A 9 -18.72 -25.45 -10.44
CA VAL A 9 -19.04 -26.07 -11.72
C VAL A 9 -17.77 -26.82 -12.11
N ALA A 10 -17.87 -28.15 -12.21
CA ALA A 10 -16.76 -28.97 -12.65
C ALA A 10 -16.25 -28.41 -13.98
N PRO A 11 -14.95 -28.08 -14.11
CA PRO A 11 -14.42 -27.64 -15.39
C PRO A 11 -14.67 -28.77 -16.41
N PRO A 12 -15.01 -28.44 -17.66
CA PRO A 12 -15.02 -29.43 -18.73
C PRO A 12 -13.65 -30.15 -18.74
N PRO A 13 -13.61 -31.43 -19.13
CA PRO A 13 -12.36 -32.18 -19.14
C PRO A 13 -11.29 -31.38 -19.89
N LEU A 14 -10.20 -31.12 -19.20
CA LEU A 14 -9.04 -30.44 -19.75
C LEU A 14 -8.58 -31.25 -20.96
N VAL A 15 -8.85 -30.72 -22.16
CA VAL A 15 -8.03 -31.04 -23.31
C VAL A 15 -6.62 -30.65 -22.87
N ASP A 16 -5.68 -31.60 -22.90
CA ASP A 16 -4.25 -31.36 -22.71
C ASP A 16 -3.75 -30.44 -23.83
N VAL A 17 -4.11 -29.17 -23.72
CA VAL A 17 -3.49 -28.08 -24.46
C VAL A 17 -2.15 -27.90 -23.77
N PRO A 18 -1.01 -28.20 -24.43
CA PRO A 18 0.29 -27.89 -23.85
C PRO A 18 0.26 -26.43 -23.41
N ALA A 19 0.67 -26.18 -22.16
CA ALA A 19 0.81 -24.83 -21.66
C ALA A 19 1.53 -24.01 -22.75
N PRO A 20 0.95 -22.89 -23.21
CA PRO A 20 1.61 -22.10 -24.24
C PRO A 20 3.00 -21.77 -23.71
N ASP A 21 4.04 -22.17 -24.45
CA ASP A 21 5.43 -21.84 -24.12
C ASP A 21 5.45 -20.36 -23.75
N GLU A 22 5.72 -20.03 -22.48
CA GLU A 22 5.81 -18.63 -22.09
C GLU A 22 6.85 -18.00 -23.01
N PRO A 23 6.50 -16.98 -23.81
CA PRO A 23 7.42 -16.46 -24.79
C PRO A 23 8.68 -16.02 -24.04
N GLU A 24 9.83 -16.57 -24.43
CA GLU A 24 11.13 -16.10 -23.95
C GLU A 24 11.14 -14.59 -24.14
N LEU A 25 11.11 -13.85 -23.02
CA LEU A 25 11.11 -12.40 -23.05
C LEU A 25 12.35 -11.99 -23.86
N PRO A 26 12.18 -11.27 -24.98
CA PRO A 26 13.33 -10.79 -25.72
C PRO A 26 14.16 -9.95 -24.76
N VAL A 27 15.44 -10.30 -24.71
CA VAL A 27 16.46 -9.57 -23.97
C VAL A 27 16.46 -8.16 -24.51
N ASP A 28 15.99 -7.18 -23.74
CA ASP A 28 16.31 -5.75 -23.94
C ASP A 28 15.63 -4.85 -22.89
N ALA A 29 15.63 -5.25 -21.61
CA ALA A 29 15.58 -4.23 -20.55
C ALA A 29 17.03 -3.73 -20.38
N ASN A 30 17.39 -2.63 -21.03
CA ASN A 30 18.66 -1.96 -20.78
C ASN A 30 18.81 -1.79 -19.26
N TRP A 31 19.74 -2.54 -18.66
CA TRP A 31 19.92 -2.62 -17.22
C TRP A 31 20.02 -1.22 -16.59
N TRP A 32 20.74 -0.31 -17.24
CA TRP A 32 20.90 1.07 -16.78
C TRP A 32 19.61 1.86 -16.86
N PHE A 33 18.77 1.60 -17.87
CA PHE A 33 17.43 2.18 -17.94
C PHE A 33 16.56 1.70 -16.78
N PHE A 34 16.59 0.39 -16.48
CA PHE A 34 15.89 -0.13 -15.30
C PHE A 34 16.41 0.51 -14.01
N LEU A 35 17.73 0.49 -13.76
CA LEU A 35 18.31 0.96 -12.51
C LEU A 35 18.10 2.47 -12.31
N LEU A 36 18.44 3.29 -13.30
CA LEU A 36 18.44 4.75 -13.16
C LEU A 36 17.06 5.36 -13.33
N TYR A 37 16.28 4.87 -14.30
CA TYR A 37 14.99 5.47 -14.62
C TYR A 37 13.87 4.75 -13.90
N TYR A 38 13.68 3.46 -14.14
CA TYR A 38 12.53 2.75 -13.59
C TYR A 38 12.59 2.64 -12.06
N TYR A 39 13.65 2.01 -11.54
CA TYR A 39 13.89 1.84 -10.12
C TYR A 39 14.32 3.14 -9.44
N GLY A 40 15.16 3.94 -10.10
CA GLY A 40 15.62 5.22 -9.57
C GLY A 40 14.51 6.26 -9.37
N VAL A 41 13.56 6.38 -10.31
CA VAL A 41 12.41 7.28 -10.14
C VAL A 41 11.47 6.75 -9.05
N TYR A 42 11.23 5.44 -9.00
CA TYR A 42 10.45 4.83 -7.92
C TYR A 42 11.06 5.12 -6.53
N LEU A 43 12.37 4.90 -6.37
CA LEU A 43 13.09 5.21 -5.14
C LEU A 43 13.03 6.68 -4.77
N ALA A 44 13.15 7.57 -5.77
CA ALA A 44 13.03 9.00 -5.56
C ALA A 44 11.65 9.35 -4.97
N ILE A 45 10.57 8.88 -5.61
CA ILE A 45 9.20 9.08 -5.12
C ILE A 45 9.03 8.52 -3.70
N ALA A 46 9.56 7.32 -3.44
CA ALA A 46 9.50 6.67 -2.13
C ALA A 46 10.21 7.49 -1.03
N LEU A 47 11.41 8.03 -1.32
CA LEU A 47 12.15 8.88 -0.39
C LEU A 47 11.45 10.23 -0.13
N ILE A 48 10.81 10.82 -1.15
CA ILE A 48 10.01 12.05 -0.96
C ILE A 48 8.79 11.73 -0.10
N PHE A 49 8.08 10.64 -0.39
CA PHE A 49 6.94 10.18 0.40
C PHE A 49 7.30 10.03 1.88
N VAL A 50 8.36 9.28 2.19
CA VAL A 50 8.82 9.09 3.58
C VAL A 50 9.19 10.43 4.21
N THR A 51 9.91 11.29 3.47
CA THR A 51 10.25 12.63 3.96
C THR A 51 9.02 13.45 4.32
N LYS A 52 7.95 13.38 3.51
CA LYS A 52 6.68 14.07 3.80
C LYS A 52 5.96 13.49 5.01
N LEU A 53 6.07 12.19 5.28
CA LEU A 53 5.58 11.62 6.55
C LEU A 53 6.32 12.18 7.77
N PHE A 54 7.64 12.34 7.66
CA PHE A 54 8.46 12.95 8.71
C PHE A 54 8.15 14.45 8.88
N ASP A 55 7.89 15.17 7.79
CA ASP A 55 7.44 16.57 7.81
C ASP A 55 6.09 16.70 8.54
N LEU A 56 5.12 15.82 8.26
CA LEU A 56 3.82 15.77 8.95
C LEU A 56 3.97 15.49 10.45
N PHE A 57 4.96 14.67 10.82
CA PHE A 57 5.31 14.43 12.22
C PHE A 57 6.18 15.55 12.83
N ARG A 58 6.52 16.59 12.05
CA ARG A 58 7.38 17.74 12.42
C ARG A 58 8.78 17.34 12.88
N VAL A 59 9.35 16.31 12.26
CA VAL A 59 10.69 15.80 12.59
C VAL A 59 11.59 15.84 11.35
N ASN A 60 12.64 16.67 11.42
CA ASN A 60 13.67 16.70 10.39
C ASN A 60 14.68 15.56 10.60
N TRP A 61 14.73 14.66 9.63
CA TRP A 61 15.55 13.45 9.68
C TRP A 61 17.00 13.65 9.22
N TRP A 62 17.28 14.67 8.42
CA TRP A 62 18.64 15.01 8.00
C TRP A 62 19.39 15.88 9.04
N PRO A 63 20.74 15.85 9.03
CA PRO A 63 21.55 16.76 9.84
C PRO A 63 21.56 18.17 9.22
N ASN A 64 21.60 19.19 10.08
CA ASN A 64 21.55 20.59 9.67
C ASN A 64 22.76 21.00 8.80
N SER A 65 23.88 20.28 8.91
CA SER A 65 25.11 20.54 8.16
C SER A 65 25.06 20.09 6.69
N LEU A 66 24.35 19.01 6.39
CA LEU A 66 24.25 18.46 5.03
C LEU A 66 23.07 19.04 4.25
N GLY A 67 22.01 19.46 4.93
CA GLY A 67 20.78 19.91 4.26
C GLY A 67 19.98 18.75 3.64
N GLY A 68 18.72 19.01 3.33
CA GLY A 68 17.76 17.99 2.88
C GLY A 68 18.10 17.43 1.49
N SER A 69 18.38 18.30 0.51
CA SER A 69 18.63 17.88 -0.87
C SER A 69 19.88 17.02 -1.04
N ILE A 70 20.96 17.34 -0.31
CA ILE A 70 22.20 16.55 -0.35
C ILE A 70 21.98 15.20 0.34
N SER A 71 21.33 15.19 1.50
CA SER A 71 21.02 13.94 2.22
C SER A 71 20.15 13.03 1.35
N TYR A 72 19.12 13.59 0.72
CA TYR A 72 18.25 12.87 -0.21
C TYR A 72 19.02 12.28 -1.40
N THR A 73 19.83 13.09 -2.07
CA THR A 73 20.62 12.65 -3.22
C THR A 73 21.62 11.56 -2.82
N PHE A 74 22.24 11.70 -1.63
CA PHE A 74 23.15 10.71 -1.09
C PHE A 74 22.46 9.35 -0.86
N PHE A 75 21.31 9.32 -0.17
CA PHE A 75 20.58 8.07 0.07
C PHE A 75 20.04 7.43 -1.21
N TRP A 76 19.59 8.26 -2.15
CA TRP A 76 19.18 7.80 -3.47
C TRP A 76 20.35 7.17 -4.24
N SER A 77 21.49 7.86 -4.35
CA SER A 77 22.68 7.35 -5.02
C SER A 77 23.26 6.11 -4.33
N LEU A 78 23.22 6.07 -2.99
CA LEU A 78 23.65 4.90 -2.21
C LEU A 78 22.78 3.67 -2.50
N ALA A 79 21.46 3.84 -2.59
CA ALA A 79 20.54 2.77 -2.94
C ALA A 79 20.79 2.26 -4.37
N LEU A 80 20.98 3.17 -5.33
CA LEU A 80 21.31 2.80 -6.71
C LEU A 80 22.67 2.10 -6.83
N LEU A 81 23.68 2.57 -6.10
CA LEU A 81 24.98 1.92 -6.04
C LEU A 81 24.85 0.52 -5.43
N THR A 82 24.10 0.38 -4.33
CA THR A 82 23.86 -0.91 -3.69
C THR A 82 23.15 -1.88 -4.63
N GLY A 83 22.11 -1.42 -5.33
CA GLY A 83 21.42 -2.21 -6.36
C GLY A 83 22.36 -2.60 -7.52
N GLY A 84 23.19 -1.65 -7.98
CA GLY A 84 24.21 -1.89 -8.99
C GLY A 84 25.23 -2.95 -8.58
N LEU A 85 25.70 -2.91 -7.34
CA LEU A 85 26.62 -3.91 -6.79
C LEU A 85 25.94 -5.27 -6.59
N LEU A 86 24.69 -5.29 -6.10
CA LEU A 86 23.93 -6.54 -5.94
C LEU A 86 23.78 -7.26 -7.29
N HIS A 87 23.48 -6.53 -8.36
CA HIS A 87 23.40 -7.10 -9.70
C HIS A 87 24.78 -7.51 -10.23
N HIS A 88 25.81 -6.66 -10.09
CA HIS A 88 27.16 -6.97 -10.57
C HIS A 88 27.77 -8.23 -9.93
N PHE A 89 27.41 -8.53 -8.69
CA PHE A 89 27.86 -9.72 -7.96
C PHE A 89 26.90 -10.92 -8.06
N ASP A 90 25.90 -10.89 -8.94
CA ASP A 90 24.86 -11.94 -9.07
C ASP A 90 24.12 -12.25 -7.73
N LEU A 91 23.97 -11.24 -6.87
CA LEU A 91 23.30 -11.34 -5.56
C LEU A 91 21.83 -10.92 -5.62
N ASP A 92 21.33 -10.50 -6.78
CA ASP A 92 19.96 -10.04 -6.98
C ASP A 92 18.90 -11.17 -6.87
N GLY A 93 19.30 -12.44 -6.74
CA GLY A 93 18.41 -13.60 -6.51
C GLY A 93 18.90 -14.57 -5.44
N PHE A 94 19.57 -14.10 -4.38
CA PHE A 94 20.11 -14.96 -3.30
C PHE A 94 21.07 -16.09 -3.75
N GLY A 95 22.02 -15.78 -4.65
CA GLY A 95 23.32 -16.44 -4.68
C GLY A 95 23.37 -17.94 -5.05
N ARG A 96 22.56 -18.43 -5.99
CA ARG A 96 22.78 -19.75 -6.61
C ARG A 96 23.55 -19.64 -7.92
N ARG A 97 24.88 -19.51 -7.82
CA ARG A 97 25.81 -19.65 -8.97
C ARG A 97 26.11 -21.11 -9.35
N SER A 98 25.41 -22.08 -8.77
CA SER A 98 25.68 -23.49 -9.06
C SER A 98 24.40 -24.29 -9.11
N ARG A 99 24.21 -24.96 -10.25
CA ARG A 99 23.36 -26.13 -10.47
C ARG A 99 21.95 -25.88 -11.04
N SER A 100 21.90 -25.38 -12.27
CA SER A 100 21.10 -26.05 -13.30
C SER A 100 21.61 -25.71 -14.69
N LYS A 101 22.27 -26.67 -15.34
CA LYS A 101 22.63 -26.65 -16.77
C LYS A 101 21.48 -27.19 -17.63
N ARG A 102 20.24 -27.04 -17.18
CA ARG A 102 19.02 -27.40 -17.93
C ARG A 102 18.03 -26.24 -17.87
N PRO A 103 17.83 -25.51 -18.98
CA PRO A 103 16.74 -24.55 -19.10
C PRO A 103 15.49 -25.34 -19.44
N LYS A 104 14.68 -25.71 -18.45
CA LYS A 104 13.28 -26.13 -18.64
C LYS A 104 12.55 -25.95 -17.32
N ASP A 105 11.50 -25.13 -17.37
CA ASP A 105 10.45 -24.86 -16.36
C ASP A 105 10.66 -23.91 -15.16
N ASP A 106 11.88 -23.47 -14.81
CA ASP A 106 12.07 -22.65 -13.58
C ASP A 106 11.98 -21.11 -13.77
N GLY A 107 11.46 -20.62 -14.91
CA GLY A 107 11.43 -19.18 -15.24
C GLY A 107 10.64 -18.31 -14.25
N GLY A 108 9.57 -18.85 -13.66
CA GLY A 108 8.77 -18.16 -12.65
C GLY A 108 9.46 -18.04 -11.29
N VAL A 109 10.36 -18.97 -10.95
CA VAL A 109 11.06 -19.01 -9.65
C VAL A 109 12.18 -17.95 -9.60
N VAL A 110 12.89 -17.71 -10.71
CA VAL A 110 14.00 -16.75 -10.72
C VAL A 110 13.51 -15.29 -10.76
N ASP A 111 12.37 -15.02 -11.39
CA ASP A 111 11.79 -13.66 -11.50
C ASP A 111 11.28 -13.13 -10.13
N TRP A 112 10.78 -14.00 -9.24
CA TRP A 112 10.28 -13.56 -7.92
C TRP A 112 11.38 -13.20 -6.93
N GLU A 113 12.49 -13.96 -6.92
CA GLU A 113 13.64 -13.69 -6.03
C GLU A 113 14.22 -12.32 -6.34
N ARG A 114 14.33 -12.02 -7.63
CA ARG A 114 14.79 -10.72 -8.12
C ARG A 114 13.88 -9.60 -7.68
N LYS A 115 12.57 -9.69 -7.94
CA LYS A 115 11.60 -8.66 -7.52
C LYS A 115 11.65 -8.40 -6.02
N THR A 116 11.69 -9.47 -5.23
CA THR A 116 11.72 -9.37 -3.77
C THR A 116 12.97 -8.64 -3.30
N THR A 117 14.14 -8.92 -3.89
CA THR A 117 15.40 -8.22 -3.57
C THR A 117 15.30 -6.71 -3.87
N TRP A 118 14.72 -6.32 -5.00
CA TRP A 118 14.54 -4.91 -5.37
C TRP A 118 13.55 -4.17 -4.45
N VAL A 119 12.45 -4.82 -4.10
CA VAL A 119 11.46 -4.30 -3.15
C VAL A 119 12.06 -4.17 -1.74
N LEU A 120 12.80 -5.18 -1.29
CA LEU A 120 13.51 -5.13 -0.01
C LEU A 120 14.53 -4.00 0.03
N LEU A 121 15.29 -3.79 -1.04
CA LEU A 121 16.24 -2.67 -1.15
C LEU A 121 15.51 -1.32 -1.08
N ALA A 122 14.32 -1.21 -1.68
CA ALA A 122 13.53 0.00 -1.62
C ALA A 122 13.01 0.28 -0.21
N PHE A 123 12.47 -0.71 0.47
CA PHE A 123 12.03 -0.57 1.86
C PHE A 123 13.19 -0.33 2.82
N ALA A 124 14.35 -0.95 2.61
CA ALA A 124 15.56 -0.64 3.35
C ALA A 124 15.95 0.83 3.19
N THR A 125 15.89 1.35 1.96
CA THR A 125 16.17 2.76 1.64
C THR A 125 15.16 3.70 2.31
N MET A 126 13.87 3.35 2.30
CA MET A 126 12.81 4.09 3.01
C MET A 126 12.99 4.07 4.54
N ALA A 127 13.64 3.04 5.09
CA ALA A 127 13.95 2.97 6.52
C ALA A 127 15.17 3.83 6.92
N LEU A 128 16.04 4.21 5.98
CA LEU A 128 17.25 5.02 6.28
C LEU A 128 16.94 6.37 6.93
N PRO A 129 15.96 7.17 6.46
CA PRO A 129 15.50 8.36 7.19
C PRO A 129 15.10 8.07 8.64
N ALA A 130 14.44 6.94 8.87
CA ALA A 130 13.98 6.54 10.19
C ALA A 130 15.16 6.14 11.11
N PHE A 131 16.14 5.41 10.58
CA PHE A 131 17.39 5.11 11.28
C PHE A 131 18.21 6.38 11.57
N ALA A 132 18.31 7.30 10.61
CA ALA A 132 19.01 8.57 10.79
C ALA A 132 18.35 9.42 11.90
N CYS A 133 17.03 9.52 11.90
CA CYS A 133 16.24 10.13 12.99
C CYS A 133 16.53 9.48 14.33
N PHE A 134 16.47 8.15 14.40
CA PHE A 134 16.69 7.40 15.63
C PHE A 134 18.12 7.58 16.16
N ALA A 135 19.12 7.53 15.28
CA ALA A 135 20.52 7.77 15.61
C ALA A 135 20.74 9.21 16.13
N LYS A 136 20.15 10.22 15.48
CA LYS A 136 20.19 11.62 15.91
C LYS A 136 19.55 11.81 17.29
N LEU A 137 18.35 11.26 17.52
CA LEU A 137 17.66 11.33 18.82
C LEU A 137 18.46 10.67 19.94
N ARG A 138 19.14 9.56 19.63
CA ARG A 138 20.00 8.85 20.57
C ARG A 138 21.29 9.63 20.86
N ALA A 139 21.89 10.24 19.84
CA ALA A 139 23.07 11.10 19.97
C ALA A 139 22.78 12.35 20.80
N ASP A 140 21.62 12.98 20.59
CA ASP A 140 21.15 14.14 21.35
C ASP A 140 20.80 13.81 22.82
N ARG A 141 20.95 12.55 23.25
CA ARG A 141 20.58 12.05 24.58
C ARG A 141 19.14 12.43 24.99
N ARG A 142 18.22 12.61 24.04
CA ARG A 142 16.79 12.87 24.33
C ARG A 142 16.11 11.68 25.01
N ASN A 143 16.81 10.54 25.05
CA ASN A 143 16.45 9.31 25.76
C ASN A 143 16.94 9.32 27.21
N SER A 144 17.73 10.32 27.62
CA SER A 144 18.27 10.42 28.97
C SER A 144 17.12 10.72 29.92
N PHE A 145 16.77 9.71 30.72
CA PHE A 145 16.02 9.89 31.94
C PHE A 145 16.69 11.02 32.75
N ARG A 146 15.92 12.06 33.12
CA ARG A 146 16.43 13.14 33.97
C ARG A 146 17.05 12.50 35.23
N ARG A 147 18.38 12.60 35.41
CA ARG A 147 19.08 11.96 36.53
C ARG A 147 19.08 12.87 37.77
N SER A 148 18.67 12.22 38.86
CA SER A 148 18.82 12.48 40.30
C SER A 148 18.75 13.93 40.79
N LEU A 149 17.57 14.25 41.33
CA LEU A 149 17.40 15.31 42.31
C LEU A 149 18.06 14.95 43.65
N THR A 150 18.32 15.96 44.47
CA THR A 150 18.86 15.83 45.83
C THR A 150 17.91 15.03 46.75
N LEU A 151 18.41 14.47 47.85
CA LEU A 151 17.64 13.65 48.80
C LEU A 151 16.34 14.36 49.28
N ALA A 152 16.40 15.67 49.51
CA ALA A 152 15.26 16.49 49.92
C ALA A 152 14.15 16.57 48.85
N GLN A 153 14.53 16.63 47.57
CA GLN A 153 13.59 16.70 46.43
C GLN A 153 12.95 15.35 46.11
N LYS A 154 13.59 14.23 46.49
CA LYS A 154 12.99 12.88 46.36
C LYS A 154 11.79 12.70 47.27
N ILE A 155 11.82 13.21 48.49
CA ILE A 155 10.77 13.01 49.51
C ILE A 155 9.42 13.63 49.08
N PHE A 156 9.44 14.76 48.36
CA PHE A 156 8.22 15.47 47.96
C PHE A 156 7.72 15.15 46.55
N LEU A 157 8.59 14.69 45.64
CA LEU A 157 8.23 14.44 44.24
C LEU A 157 8.22 12.95 43.84
N GLU A 158 8.42 12.02 44.78
CA GLU A 158 8.53 10.58 44.51
C GLU A 158 7.38 10.00 43.68
N ARG A 159 6.13 10.42 43.97
CA ARG A 159 4.93 10.02 43.21
C ARG A 159 4.82 10.65 41.81
N GLN A 160 5.43 11.82 41.59
CA GLN A 160 5.41 12.54 40.30
C GLN A 160 6.61 12.20 39.40
N LEU A 161 7.65 11.56 39.93
CA LEU A 161 8.95 11.34 39.27
C LEU A 161 9.31 9.87 39.07
N THR A 162 8.33 9.03 38.73
CA THR A 162 8.66 7.75 38.07
C THR A 162 9.52 8.02 36.85
N GLN A 163 10.56 7.20 36.61
CA GLN A 163 11.42 7.25 35.42
C GLN A 163 10.55 7.24 34.15
N ARG A 164 10.17 8.42 33.67
CA ARG A 164 9.25 8.56 32.54
C ARG A 164 10.08 8.95 31.33
N MET A 165 10.15 8.03 30.37
CA MET A 165 10.53 8.39 29.01
C MET A 165 9.68 9.61 28.58
N PRO A 166 10.27 10.65 27.97
CA PRO A 166 9.52 11.81 27.51
C PRO A 166 8.33 11.37 26.65
N ARG A 167 7.14 11.95 26.86
CA ARG A 167 5.93 11.60 26.09
C ARG A 167 6.15 11.77 24.58
N SER A 168 6.97 12.75 24.17
CA SER A 168 7.40 12.95 22.78
C SER A 168 8.21 11.77 22.23
N TYR A 169 9.16 11.23 23.01
CA TYR A 169 9.94 10.06 22.62
C TYR A 169 9.07 8.81 22.48
N ARG A 170 8.11 8.59 23.39
CA ARG A 170 7.15 7.48 23.27
C ARG A 170 6.28 7.61 22.02
N ARG A 171 5.81 8.81 21.68
CA ARG A 171 5.05 9.07 20.44
C ARG A 171 5.90 8.82 19.19
N PHE A 172 7.16 9.23 19.22
CA PHE A 172 8.11 8.95 18.14
C PHE A 172 8.38 7.44 17.98
N LEU A 173 8.52 6.69 19.07
CA LEU A 173 8.65 5.23 19.01
C LEU A 173 7.40 4.56 18.45
N TRP A 174 6.20 5.06 18.78
CA TRP A 174 4.97 4.58 18.16
C TRP A 174 4.94 4.88 16.66
N PHE A 175 5.30 6.10 16.25
CA PHE A 175 5.42 6.47 14.84
C PHE A 175 6.40 5.56 14.07
N LEU A 176 7.60 5.34 14.64
CA LEU A 176 8.60 4.44 14.09
C LEU A 176 8.10 2.99 14.04
N GLY A 177 7.41 2.55 15.11
CA GLY A 177 6.79 1.23 15.20
C GLY A 177 5.69 1.03 14.16
N THR A 178 4.86 2.03 13.90
CA THR A 178 3.83 1.97 12.85
C THR A 178 4.44 1.92 11.46
N ILE A 179 5.49 2.73 11.18
CA ILE A 179 6.19 2.65 9.89
C ILE A 179 6.84 1.26 9.73
N ALA A 180 7.51 0.76 10.76
CA ALA A 180 8.14 -0.56 10.71
C ALA A 180 7.10 -1.67 10.51
N LEU A 181 5.95 -1.59 11.20
CA LEU A 181 4.87 -2.55 11.04
C LEU A 181 4.22 -2.46 9.65
N SER A 182 4.03 -1.26 9.10
CA SER A 182 3.53 -1.06 7.74
C SER A 182 4.49 -1.63 6.69
N LEU A 183 5.80 -1.35 6.81
CA LEU A 183 6.82 -1.93 5.93
C LEU A 183 6.84 -3.46 6.05
N LEU A 184 6.76 -4.01 7.26
CA LEU A 184 6.69 -5.45 7.49
C LEU A 184 5.42 -6.05 6.87
N ALA A 185 4.26 -5.41 7.01
CA ALA A 185 3.02 -5.87 6.43
C ALA A 185 3.08 -5.91 4.88
N LEU A 186 3.77 -4.96 4.25
CA LEU A 186 4.00 -4.98 2.81
C LEU A 186 4.93 -6.13 2.40
N VAL A 187 6.04 -6.32 3.11
CA VAL A 187 6.96 -7.45 2.86
C VAL A 187 6.25 -8.79 3.04
N ILE A 188 5.46 -8.94 4.11
CA ILE A 188 4.66 -10.13 4.35
C ILE A 188 3.58 -10.28 3.26
N GLY A 189 2.94 -9.21 2.83
CA GLY A 189 1.97 -9.23 1.73
C GLY A 189 2.59 -9.72 0.43
N GLN A 190 3.80 -9.28 0.12
CA GLN A 190 4.59 -9.74 -1.03
C GLN A 190 4.96 -11.23 -0.91
N ALA A 191 5.46 -11.65 0.25
CA ALA A 191 5.76 -13.07 0.51
C ALA A 191 4.50 -13.94 0.45
N PHE A 192 3.38 -13.46 0.98
CA PHE A 192 2.09 -14.15 0.96
C PHE A 192 1.55 -14.27 -0.47
N ALA A 193 1.57 -13.20 -1.26
CA ALA A 193 1.20 -13.26 -2.68
C ALA A 193 2.05 -14.28 -3.44
N THR A 194 3.33 -14.39 -3.09
CA THR A 194 4.26 -15.38 -3.66
C THR A 194 3.86 -16.81 -3.31
N VAL A 195 3.62 -17.09 -2.02
CA VAL A 195 3.14 -18.41 -1.57
C VAL A 195 1.81 -18.73 -2.22
N TYR A 196 0.88 -17.77 -2.21
CA TYR A 196 -0.45 -17.91 -2.80
C TYR A 196 -0.38 -18.21 -4.30
N LEU A 197 0.48 -17.57 -5.09
CA LEU A 197 0.59 -17.93 -6.51
C LEU A 197 1.21 -19.32 -6.75
N SER A 198 1.97 -19.84 -5.77
CA SER A 198 2.66 -21.15 -5.87
C SER A 198 1.86 -22.35 -5.34
N THR A 199 0.80 -22.15 -4.53
CA THR A 199 0.10 -23.23 -3.80
C THR A 199 -1.36 -23.44 -4.22
N LEU A 200 -1.64 -23.48 -5.52
CA LEU A 200 -2.96 -23.91 -6.00
C LEU A 200 -3.22 -25.39 -5.61
N PRO A 201 -4.43 -25.77 -5.12
CA PRO A 201 -5.63 -24.96 -4.87
C PRO A 201 -5.72 -24.40 -3.45
N HIS A 202 -6.21 -23.16 -3.33
CA HIS A 202 -6.28 -22.43 -2.06
C HIS A 202 -7.48 -22.79 -1.20
N SER A 203 -7.29 -22.69 0.11
CA SER A 203 -8.36 -22.74 1.09
C SER A 203 -8.91 -21.32 1.34
N ALA A 204 -10.19 -21.22 1.72
CA ALA A 204 -10.78 -19.94 2.14
C ALA A 204 -10.08 -19.34 3.38
N VAL A 205 -9.33 -20.14 4.13
CA VAL A 205 -8.60 -19.75 5.34
C VAL A 205 -7.41 -18.85 5.00
N ASP A 206 -6.73 -19.09 3.87
CA ASP A 206 -5.55 -18.31 3.46
C ASP A 206 -5.94 -16.83 3.21
N GLY A 207 -7.07 -16.60 2.54
CA GLY A 207 -7.62 -15.25 2.34
C GLY A 207 -8.05 -14.57 3.64
N LEU A 208 -8.59 -15.32 4.60
CA LEU A 208 -8.97 -14.78 5.91
C LEU A 208 -7.76 -14.35 6.72
N VAL A 209 -6.67 -15.13 6.76
CA VAL A 209 -5.44 -14.78 7.48
C VAL A 209 -4.83 -13.50 6.90
N TYR A 210 -4.83 -13.34 5.58
CA TYR A 210 -4.38 -12.11 4.92
C TYR A 210 -5.20 -10.88 5.38
N VAL A 211 -6.53 -10.98 5.31
CA VAL A 211 -7.43 -9.88 5.71
C VAL A 211 -7.30 -9.55 7.20
N TRP A 212 -7.21 -10.53 8.09
CA TRP A 212 -7.08 -10.30 9.53
C TRP A 212 -5.72 -9.71 9.92
N THR A 213 -4.63 -10.14 9.26
CA THR A 213 -3.30 -9.53 9.45
C THR A 213 -3.30 -8.07 9.00
N TRP A 214 -4.01 -7.77 7.91
CA TRP A 214 -4.22 -6.40 7.41
C TRP A 214 -5.01 -5.53 8.39
N ILE A 215 -6.14 -6.03 8.89
CA ILE A 215 -6.98 -5.35 9.88
C ILE A 215 -6.17 -5.07 11.15
N LEU A 216 -5.40 -6.03 11.64
CA LEU A 216 -4.55 -5.86 12.82
C LEU A 216 -3.52 -4.73 12.62
N THR A 217 -2.86 -4.70 11.46
CA THR A 217 -1.88 -3.67 11.09
C THR A 217 -2.49 -2.27 11.11
N VAL A 218 -3.67 -2.12 10.51
CA VAL A 218 -4.42 -0.85 10.49
C VAL A 218 -4.81 -0.41 11.91
N ASN A 219 -5.24 -1.35 12.76
CA ASN A 219 -5.64 -1.05 14.13
C ASN A 219 -4.47 -0.53 14.99
N VAL A 220 -3.24 -1.02 14.77
CA VAL A 220 -2.05 -0.51 15.46
C VAL A 220 -1.70 0.92 15.00
N GLY A 221 -1.99 1.29 13.75
CA GLY A 221 -1.81 2.64 13.20
C GLY A 221 -2.52 3.74 14.01
N TYR A 222 -3.69 3.43 14.57
CA TYR A 222 -4.48 4.35 15.40
C TYR A 222 -3.81 4.76 16.71
N THR A 223 -2.74 4.07 17.12
CA THR A 223 -1.98 4.45 18.32
C THR A 223 -1.21 5.76 18.13
N VAL A 224 -1.00 6.21 16.89
CA VAL A 224 -0.34 7.49 16.59
C VAL A 224 -1.36 8.62 16.63
N ARG A 225 -1.31 9.43 17.70
CA ARG A 225 -2.25 10.56 17.94
C ARG A 225 -2.02 11.79 17.03
N SER A 226 -1.80 11.59 15.74
CA SER A 226 -1.68 12.68 14.75
C SER A 226 -2.73 12.50 13.66
N GLU A 227 -3.66 13.44 13.57
CA GLU A 227 -4.80 13.37 12.63
C GLU A 227 -4.36 13.38 11.18
N ALA A 228 -3.49 14.33 10.80
CA ALA A 228 -2.92 14.41 9.46
C ALA A 228 -2.18 13.12 9.06
N LEU A 229 -1.49 12.48 9.99
CA LEU A 229 -0.79 11.23 9.72
C LEU A 229 -1.75 10.04 9.61
N ILE A 230 -2.77 9.96 10.46
CA ILE A 230 -3.85 8.97 10.35
C ILE A 230 -4.54 9.10 8.99
N PHE A 231 -4.76 10.32 8.52
CA PHE A 231 -5.34 10.59 7.20
C PHE A 231 -4.49 9.99 6.07
N VAL A 232 -3.18 10.24 6.05
CA VAL A 232 -2.28 9.66 5.05
C VAL A 232 -2.20 8.14 5.15
N PHE A 233 -2.11 7.56 6.35
CA PHE A 233 -2.09 6.11 6.51
C PHE A 233 -3.38 5.46 6.01
N ARG A 234 -4.54 6.04 6.32
CA ARG A 234 -5.82 5.54 5.79
C ARG A 234 -5.86 5.61 4.27
N LEU A 235 -5.43 6.74 3.69
CA LEU A 235 -5.33 6.86 2.24
C LEU A 235 -4.41 5.78 1.66
N TYR A 236 -3.23 5.57 2.26
CA TYR A 236 -2.29 4.52 1.84
C TYR A 236 -2.95 3.15 1.81
N PHE A 237 -3.63 2.75 2.89
CA PHE A 237 -4.30 1.45 2.96
C PHE A 237 -5.45 1.33 1.95
N PHE A 238 -6.26 2.38 1.78
CA PHE A 238 -7.32 2.38 0.79
C PHE A 238 -6.78 2.32 -0.64
N LEU A 239 -5.67 3.00 -0.94
CA LEU A 239 -5.00 2.91 -2.23
C LEU A 239 -4.54 1.47 -2.47
N VAL A 240 -3.81 0.87 -1.53
CA VAL A 240 -3.31 -0.50 -1.70
C VAL A 240 -4.46 -1.48 -1.91
N TYR A 241 -5.51 -1.40 -1.10
CA TYR A 241 -6.71 -2.21 -1.26
C TYR A 241 -7.31 -2.08 -2.67
N HIS A 242 -7.57 -0.85 -3.14
CA HIS A 242 -8.20 -0.65 -4.44
C HIS A 242 -7.26 -1.02 -5.59
N VAL A 243 -5.95 -0.78 -5.50
CA VAL A 243 -5.01 -1.20 -6.54
C VAL A 243 -4.99 -2.74 -6.68
N PHE A 244 -4.95 -3.48 -5.57
CA PHE A 244 -5.04 -4.95 -5.62
C PHE A 244 -6.39 -5.41 -6.17
N TYR A 245 -7.48 -4.80 -5.69
CA TYR A 245 -8.82 -5.05 -6.19
C TYR A 245 -8.89 -4.87 -7.71
N ARG A 246 -8.41 -3.74 -8.27
CA ARG A 246 -8.34 -3.45 -9.72
C ARG A 246 -7.53 -4.48 -10.50
N ASN A 247 -6.39 -4.91 -10.00
CA ASN A 247 -5.58 -5.93 -10.66
C ASN A 247 -6.15 -7.35 -10.51
N LEU A 248 -7.13 -7.57 -9.64
CA LEU A 248 -7.94 -8.77 -9.72
C LEU A 248 -8.90 -8.72 -10.92
N PHE A 249 -9.35 -7.53 -11.35
CA PHE A 249 -10.26 -7.38 -12.49
C PHE A 249 -9.62 -7.69 -13.84
N ALA A 250 -8.35 -7.37 -14.04
CA ALA A 250 -7.73 -7.58 -15.35
C ALA A 250 -7.58 -9.07 -15.73
N ARG A 251 -7.87 -10.00 -14.81
CA ARG A 251 -7.96 -11.46 -15.05
C ARG A 251 -9.28 -12.07 -14.56
N LEU A 252 -10.36 -11.30 -14.58
CA LEU A 252 -11.68 -11.76 -14.11
C LEU A 252 -12.18 -12.96 -14.88
N ARG A 253 -12.35 -14.10 -14.20
CA ARG A 253 -12.76 -15.37 -14.80
C ARG A 253 -14.10 -15.30 -15.57
N SER A 254 -14.98 -14.33 -15.29
CA SER A 254 -16.17 -14.03 -16.11
C SER A 254 -16.68 -12.58 -16.00
N PRO A 255 -17.35 -12.04 -17.04
CA PRO A 255 -18.02 -10.73 -17.02
C PRO A 255 -19.12 -10.63 -15.95
N ASP A 256 -19.86 -11.72 -15.72
CA ASP A 256 -20.93 -11.77 -14.72
C ASP A 256 -20.38 -11.62 -13.30
N GLN A 257 -19.22 -12.21 -13.01
CA GLN A 257 -18.55 -12.05 -11.73
C GLN A 257 -18.14 -10.58 -11.50
N ALA A 258 -17.72 -9.87 -12.56
CA ALA A 258 -17.41 -8.45 -12.51
C ALA A 258 -18.64 -7.62 -12.12
N ALA A 259 -19.78 -7.89 -12.77
CA ALA A 259 -21.04 -7.20 -12.54
C ALA A 259 -21.55 -7.43 -11.11
N TRP A 260 -21.51 -8.68 -10.61
CA TRP A 260 -21.92 -9.00 -9.25
C TRP A 260 -21.04 -8.34 -8.19
N ILE A 261 -19.71 -8.39 -8.36
CA ILE A 261 -18.78 -7.73 -7.44
C ILE A 261 -19.02 -6.22 -7.41
N THR A 262 -19.23 -5.60 -8.57
CA THR A 262 -19.46 -4.16 -8.68
C THR A 262 -20.78 -3.75 -8.06
N LEU A 263 -21.85 -4.50 -8.32
CA LEU A 263 -23.17 -4.26 -7.75
C LEU A 263 -23.14 -4.44 -6.22
N LEU A 264 -22.54 -5.53 -5.74
CA LEU A 264 -22.43 -5.78 -4.31
C LEU A 264 -21.57 -4.74 -3.60
N SER A 265 -20.42 -4.38 -4.16
CA SER A 265 -19.54 -3.31 -3.62
C SER A 265 -20.27 -1.97 -3.58
N SER A 266 -20.96 -1.59 -4.65
CA SER A 266 -21.68 -0.30 -4.74
C SER A 266 -22.88 -0.24 -3.79
N SER A 267 -23.67 -1.31 -3.70
CA SER A 267 -24.80 -1.40 -2.77
C SER A 267 -24.33 -1.40 -1.32
N PHE A 268 -23.22 -2.08 -1.02
CA PHE A 268 -22.64 -2.12 0.32
C PHE A 268 -22.25 -0.72 0.80
N VAL A 269 -21.67 0.10 -0.08
CA VAL A 269 -21.25 1.47 0.27
C VAL A 269 -22.43 2.39 0.54
N ILE A 270 -23.43 2.39 -0.34
CA ILE A 270 -24.63 3.25 -0.22
C ILE A 270 -25.40 2.92 1.06
N ILE A 271 -25.41 1.65 1.49
CA ILE A 271 -26.21 1.21 2.62
C ILE A 271 -25.40 1.26 3.93
N LEU A 272 -24.21 0.67 3.97
CA LEU A 272 -23.52 0.44 5.23
C LEU A 272 -22.77 1.65 5.77
N TYR A 273 -22.24 2.53 4.92
CA TYR A 273 -21.63 3.77 5.45
C TYR A 273 -22.67 4.61 6.20
N PRO A 274 -23.85 4.91 5.62
CA PRO A 274 -24.92 5.57 6.36
C PRO A 274 -25.37 4.80 7.60
N ILE A 275 -25.54 3.47 7.54
CA ILE A 275 -25.93 2.70 8.74
C ILE A 275 -24.86 2.78 9.83
N SER A 276 -23.57 2.73 9.46
CA SER A 276 -22.45 2.80 10.40
C SER A 276 -22.37 4.15 11.13
N MET A 277 -22.89 5.22 10.52
CA MET A 277 -23.01 6.55 11.13
C MET A 277 -24.20 6.67 12.09
N SER A 278 -25.12 5.71 12.10
CA SER A 278 -26.33 5.80 12.92
C SER A 278 -26.02 5.77 14.43
N LYS A 279 -26.83 6.49 15.23
CA LYS A 279 -26.75 6.46 16.70
C LYS A 279 -26.91 5.05 17.26
N SER A 280 -27.75 4.21 16.64
CA SER A 280 -27.97 2.83 17.07
C SER A 280 -26.71 1.98 16.90
N PHE A 281 -26.04 2.11 15.75
CA PHE A 281 -24.79 1.41 15.49
C PHE A 281 -23.67 1.90 16.41
N TYR A 282 -23.55 3.22 16.61
CA TYR A 282 -22.60 3.79 17.57
C TYR A 282 -22.83 3.28 19.00
N ARG A 283 -24.09 3.23 19.48
CA ARG A 283 -24.42 2.70 20.81
C ARG A 283 -24.07 1.23 20.94
N LEU A 284 -24.34 0.42 19.91
CA LEU A 284 -23.97 -0.99 19.88
C LEU A 284 -22.45 -1.18 19.92
N LEU A 285 -21.73 -0.40 19.12
CA LEU A 285 -20.27 -0.43 19.09
C LEU A 285 -19.68 -0.03 20.44
N ASN A 286 -20.19 1.04 21.05
CA ASN A 286 -19.75 1.48 22.36
C ASN A 286 -20.05 0.45 23.46
N ALA A 287 -21.20 -0.23 23.40
CA ALA A 287 -21.56 -1.27 24.36
C ALA A 287 -20.70 -2.54 24.23
N THR A 288 -20.20 -2.86 23.04
CA THR A 288 -19.45 -4.08 22.76
C THR A 288 -17.93 -3.90 22.86
N VAL A 289 -17.40 -2.78 22.34
CA VAL A 289 -15.97 -2.51 22.23
C VAL A 289 -15.49 -1.48 23.27
N GLY A 290 -16.37 -0.59 23.73
CA GLY A 290 -16.01 0.51 24.64
C GLY A 290 -15.20 1.58 23.92
N THR A 291 -15.87 2.52 23.23
CA THR A 291 -15.21 3.59 22.49
C THR A 291 -15.14 4.87 23.32
N ASP A 292 -13.94 5.43 23.50
CA ASP A 292 -13.71 6.69 24.23
C ASP A 292 -14.04 7.96 23.39
N VAL A 293 -14.60 7.79 22.18
CA VAL A 293 -14.80 8.88 21.21
C VAL A 293 -16.27 9.33 21.22
N ASP A 294 -16.51 10.64 21.31
CA ASP A 294 -17.85 11.20 21.28
C ASP A 294 -18.55 10.96 19.93
N TYR A 295 -19.88 10.89 19.94
CA TYR A 295 -20.67 10.61 18.73
C TYR A 295 -20.39 11.55 17.55
N PRO A 296 -20.31 12.90 17.73
CA PRO A 296 -20.01 13.80 16.61
C PRO A 296 -18.66 13.50 15.96
N ASP A 297 -17.63 13.26 16.77
CA ASP A 297 -16.29 12.93 16.29
C ASP A 297 -16.25 11.56 15.62
N TYR A 298 -16.97 10.57 16.16
CA TYR A 298 -17.13 9.26 15.53
C TYR A 298 -17.72 9.38 14.12
N VAL A 299 -18.77 10.18 13.98
CA VAL A 299 -19.44 10.33 12.69
C VAL A 299 -18.59 11.14 11.70
N ALA A 300 -17.94 12.22 12.15
CA ALA A 300 -17.00 12.98 11.32
C ALA A 300 -15.82 12.11 10.84
N ASN A 301 -15.33 11.23 11.70
CA ASN A 301 -14.29 10.26 11.39
C ASN A 301 -14.75 9.24 10.33
N LYS A 302 -16.00 8.77 10.42
CA LYS A 302 -16.61 7.91 9.38
C LYS A 302 -16.84 8.65 8.07
N GLY A 303 -17.18 9.94 8.12
CA GLY A 303 -17.28 10.79 6.94
C GLY A 303 -15.93 10.94 6.23
N THR A 304 -14.87 11.20 6.99
CA THR A 304 -13.50 11.27 6.48
C THR A 304 -13.05 9.95 5.86
N GLU A 305 -13.43 8.82 6.47
CA GLU A 305 -13.17 7.49 5.91
C GLU A 305 -13.84 7.28 4.54
N LEU A 306 -15.12 7.67 4.42
CA LEU A 306 -15.83 7.62 3.13
C LEU A 306 -15.20 8.55 2.08
N TYR A 307 -14.77 9.75 2.48
CA TYR A 307 -14.05 10.66 1.59
C TYR A 307 -12.75 10.04 1.05
N LEU A 308 -11.93 9.47 1.94
CA LEU A 308 -10.66 8.84 1.57
C LEU A 308 -10.84 7.61 0.68
N ARG A 309 -11.87 6.81 0.98
CA ARG A 309 -12.27 5.69 0.12
C ARG A 309 -12.56 6.18 -1.30
N ASN A 310 -13.44 7.18 -1.45
CA ASN A 310 -13.81 7.73 -2.75
C ASN A 310 -12.58 8.31 -3.48
N LEU A 311 -11.71 9.05 -2.78
CA LEU A 311 -10.49 9.59 -3.37
C LEU A 311 -9.58 8.46 -3.91
N SER A 312 -9.39 7.40 -3.13
CA SER A 312 -8.56 6.26 -3.53
C SER A 312 -9.13 5.50 -4.74
N GLU A 313 -10.45 5.33 -4.83
CA GLU A 313 -11.10 4.67 -5.98
C GLU A 313 -10.82 5.42 -7.27
N ASN A 314 -10.96 6.76 -7.26
CA ASN A 314 -10.70 7.60 -8.41
C ASN A 314 -9.22 7.55 -8.82
N VAL A 315 -8.30 7.75 -7.86
CA VAL A 315 -6.85 7.76 -8.13
C VAL A 315 -6.40 6.42 -8.72
N THR A 316 -6.84 5.31 -8.14
CA THR A 316 -6.46 3.97 -8.59
C THR A 316 -7.08 3.59 -9.92
N MET A 317 -8.32 3.99 -10.20
CA MET A 317 -8.96 3.73 -11.49
C MET A 317 -8.30 4.52 -12.62
N ILE A 318 -8.02 5.81 -12.41
CA ILE A 318 -7.29 6.63 -13.39
C ILE A 318 -5.89 6.05 -13.64
N GLY A 319 -5.17 5.67 -12.57
CA GLY A 319 -3.88 5.00 -12.68
C GLY A 319 -3.98 3.71 -13.50
N PHE A 320 -4.96 2.86 -13.20
CA PHE A 320 -5.18 1.59 -13.90
C PHE A 320 -5.52 1.79 -15.39
N LEU A 321 -6.45 2.68 -15.73
CA LEU A 321 -6.79 3.00 -17.13
C LEU A 321 -5.59 3.58 -17.90
N GLY A 322 -4.78 4.41 -17.21
CA GLY A 322 -3.53 4.94 -17.73
C GLY A 322 -2.54 3.83 -18.05
N TRP A 323 -2.30 2.91 -17.11
CA TRP A 323 -1.41 1.75 -17.33
C TRP A 323 -1.93 0.83 -18.43
N LEU A 324 -3.21 0.51 -18.40
CA LEU A 324 -3.87 -0.33 -19.39
C LEU A 324 -3.63 0.21 -20.80
N SER A 325 -3.75 1.52 -21.00
CA SER A 325 -3.54 2.16 -22.30
C SER A 325 -2.04 2.29 -22.64
N ILE A 326 -1.24 2.87 -21.73
CA ILE A 326 0.17 3.18 -21.98
C ILE A 326 1.01 1.92 -22.15
N LEU A 327 0.77 0.87 -21.36
CA LEU A 327 1.54 -0.36 -21.42
C LEU A 327 1.08 -1.29 -22.55
N HIS A 328 -0.19 -1.23 -22.94
CA HIS A 328 -0.67 -2.01 -24.09
C HIS A 328 -0.12 -1.49 -25.43
N TRP A 329 -0.07 -0.16 -25.61
CA TRP A 329 0.44 0.45 -26.84
C TRP A 329 1.89 0.93 -26.77
N GLY A 330 2.49 0.91 -25.58
CA GLY A 330 3.83 1.42 -25.35
C GLY A 330 4.94 0.41 -25.68
N PRO A 331 6.19 0.90 -25.77
CA PRO A 331 7.35 0.05 -26.06
C PRO A 331 7.65 -0.96 -24.93
N ASN A 332 7.19 -0.68 -23.70
CA ASN A 332 7.40 -1.54 -22.54
C ASN A 332 6.40 -2.70 -22.44
N LYS A 333 5.51 -2.88 -23.41
CA LYS A 333 4.49 -3.95 -23.43
C LYS A 333 5.04 -5.33 -23.12
N VAL A 334 6.22 -5.63 -23.68
CA VAL A 334 6.89 -6.93 -23.52
C VAL A 334 7.25 -7.22 -22.07
N ILE A 335 7.67 -6.18 -21.32
CA ILE A 335 8.11 -6.29 -19.92
C ILE A 335 6.89 -6.40 -18.98
N TYR A 336 5.71 -6.01 -19.47
CA TYR A 336 4.42 -6.13 -18.77
C TYR A 336 3.45 -7.04 -19.53
N PRO A 337 3.72 -8.37 -19.58
CA PRO A 337 2.84 -9.31 -20.26
C PRO A 337 1.41 -9.26 -19.71
N TYR A 338 1.25 -8.82 -18.46
CA TYR A 338 -0.03 -8.59 -17.81
C TYR A 338 -0.95 -7.62 -18.59
N PHE A 339 -0.41 -6.64 -19.31
CA PHE A 339 -1.17 -5.65 -20.10
C PHE A 339 -1.04 -5.84 -21.63
N ALA A 340 -0.41 -6.94 -22.06
CA ALA A 340 -0.10 -7.17 -23.47
C ALA A 340 -1.33 -7.63 -24.30
N PHE A 341 -2.19 -8.49 -23.73
CA PHE A 341 -3.38 -9.08 -24.39
C PHE A 341 -3.08 -9.78 -25.73
N ASP A 342 -1.91 -10.42 -25.86
CA ASP A 342 -1.44 -11.01 -27.13
C ASP A 342 -1.94 -12.45 -27.38
N THR A 343 -2.47 -13.12 -26.36
CA THR A 343 -2.89 -14.52 -26.47
C THR A 343 -4.27 -14.62 -27.11
N ARG A 344 -4.36 -15.19 -28.32
CA ARG A 344 -5.62 -15.34 -29.07
C ARG A 344 -6.64 -16.28 -28.40
N TYR A 345 -6.17 -17.14 -27.49
CA TYR A 345 -6.98 -18.06 -26.71
C TYR A 345 -7.41 -17.50 -25.36
N ASP A 346 -6.96 -16.30 -25.01
CA ASP A 346 -7.41 -15.61 -23.81
C ASP A 346 -8.77 -14.94 -24.12
N PRO A 347 -9.85 -15.25 -23.39
CA PRO A 347 -11.13 -14.56 -23.55
C PRO A 347 -11.05 -13.04 -23.25
N TYR A 348 -9.98 -12.57 -22.61
CA TYR A 348 -9.80 -11.17 -22.23
C TYR A 348 -9.09 -10.37 -23.31
N THR A 349 -9.86 -9.54 -24.02
CA THR A 349 -9.30 -8.56 -24.97
C THR A 349 -9.15 -7.19 -24.31
N TYR A 350 -8.20 -6.40 -24.79
CA TYR A 350 -8.02 -5.00 -24.39
C TYR A 350 -9.35 -4.21 -24.39
N ARG A 351 -10.15 -4.36 -25.45
CA ARG A 351 -11.43 -3.68 -25.60
C ARG A 351 -12.40 -4.05 -24.48
N LEU A 352 -12.51 -5.33 -24.14
CA LEU A 352 -13.37 -5.81 -23.08
C LEU A 352 -12.93 -5.29 -21.70
N THR A 353 -11.63 -5.36 -21.40
CA THR A 353 -11.08 -4.89 -20.11
C THR A 353 -11.28 -3.38 -19.95
N LEU A 354 -11.04 -2.61 -21.02
CA LEU A 354 -11.23 -1.16 -21.01
C LEU A 354 -12.71 -0.78 -20.82
N THR A 355 -13.62 -1.37 -21.60
CA THR A 355 -15.05 -1.05 -21.49
C THR A 355 -15.62 -1.46 -20.14
N ALA A 356 -15.28 -2.66 -19.64
CA ALA A 356 -15.70 -3.11 -18.33
C ALA A 356 -15.19 -2.17 -17.23
N SER A 357 -13.91 -1.77 -17.26
CA SER A 357 -13.33 -0.86 -16.27
C SER A 357 -13.99 0.52 -16.29
N LEU A 358 -14.34 1.04 -17.47
CA LEU A 358 -15.06 2.31 -17.59
C LEU A 358 -16.49 2.23 -17.04
N VAL A 359 -17.21 1.14 -17.29
CA VAL A 359 -18.56 0.91 -16.74
C VAL A 359 -18.51 0.80 -15.22
N ILE A 360 -17.53 0.08 -14.69
CA ILE A 360 -17.30 -0.03 -13.24
C ILE A 360 -17.02 1.36 -12.66
N TYR A 361 -16.12 2.12 -13.30
CA TYR A 361 -15.78 3.46 -12.83
C TYR A 361 -16.99 4.39 -12.79
N ALA A 362 -17.80 4.39 -13.86
CA ALA A 362 -19.02 5.18 -13.92
C ALA A 362 -20.01 4.77 -12.81
N THR A 363 -20.15 3.47 -12.57
CA THR A 363 -21.02 2.94 -11.50
C THR A 363 -20.55 3.39 -10.12
N GLU A 364 -19.23 3.36 -9.86
CA GLU A 364 -18.64 3.80 -8.61
C GLU A 364 -18.77 5.31 -8.39
N LEU A 365 -18.62 6.11 -9.45
CA LEU A 365 -18.88 7.56 -9.37
C LEU A 365 -20.32 7.86 -8.96
N VAL A 366 -21.28 7.14 -9.55
CA VAL A 366 -22.69 7.28 -9.22
C VAL A 366 -22.97 6.80 -7.80
N SER A 367 -22.46 5.63 -7.40
CA SER A 367 -22.70 5.10 -6.05
C SER A 367 -22.07 5.97 -4.96
N ASN A 368 -20.89 6.54 -5.21
CA ASN A 368 -20.24 7.49 -4.31
C ASN A 368 -20.97 8.83 -4.22
N TYR A 369 -21.58 9.29 -5.31
CA TYR A 369 -22.46 10.45 -5.28
C TYR A 369 -23.70 10.18 -4.41
N LEU A 370 -24.37 9.04 -4.64
CA LEU A 370 -25.55 8.64 -3.87
C LEU A 370 -25.24 8.44 -2.39
N ALA A 371 -24.13 7.77 -2.05
CA ALA A 371 -23.72 7.57 -0.66
C ALA A 371 -23.50 8.90 0.07
N ARG A 372 -22.84 9.87 -0.57
CA ARG A 372 -22.68 11.23 -0.01
C ARG A 372 -24.02 11.95 0.15
N ALA A 373 -24.91 11.84 -0.83
CA ALA A 373 -26.24 12.42 -0.75
C ALA A 373 -27.05 11.82 0.41
N VAL A 374 -27.00 10.50 0.61
CA VAL A 374 -27.65 9.83 1.75
C VAL A 374 -27.04 10.27 3.08
N CYS A 375 -25.72 10.36 3.19
CA CYS A 375 -25.06 10.86 4.40
C CYS A 375 -25.49 12.31 4.73
N TRP A 376 -25.59 13.17 3.72
CA TRP A 376 -26.05 14.54 3.89
C TRP A 376 -27.53 14.61 4.29
N LEU A 377 -28.40 13.85 3.62
CA LEU A 377 -29.84 13.85 3.91
C LEU A 377 -30.18 13.25 5.28
N CYS A 378 -29.49 12.18 5.69
CA CYS A 378 -29.81 11.47 6.93
C CYS A 378 -29.13 12.06 8.16
N TYR A 379 -27.96 12.67 8.01
CA TYR A 379 -27.11 13.07 9.13
C TYR A 379 -26.57 14.50 9.03
N GLU A 380 -26.95 15.27 8.00
CA GLU A 380 -26.52 16.65 7.76
C GLU A 380 -24.99 16.80 7.64
N ILE A 381 -24.30 15.74 7.19
CA ILE A 381 -22.86 15.72 7.06
C ILE A 381 -22.43 15.86 5.62
N ASP A 382 -21.70 16.94 5.36
CA ASP A 382 -20.99 17.11 4.11
C ASP A 382 -19.63 16.39 4.15
N VAL A 383 -19.65 15.15 3.67
CA VAL A 383 -18.47 14.29 3.52
C VAL A 383 -17.37 14.96 2.69
N THR A 384 -17.72 15.77 1.69
CA THR A 384 -16.73 16.41 0.82
C THR A 384 -16.03 17.54 1.56
N ASN A 385 -16.79 18.39 2.26
CA ASN A 385 -16.19 19.46 3.05
C ASN A 385 -15.36 18.93 4.22
N LEU A 386 -15.78 17.86 4.91
CA LEU A 386 -14.95 17.21 5.95
C LEU A 386 -13.54 16.84 5.45
N GLY A 387 -13.45 16.23 4.26
CA GLY A 387 -12.16 15.91 3.65
C GLY A 387 -11.36 17.14 3.24
N LEU A 388 -12.03 18.16 2.68
CA LEU A 388 -11.39 19.42 2.28
C LEU A 388 -10.91 20.24 3.47
N ASP A 389 -11.62 20.20 4.60
CA ASP A 389 -11.24 20.90 5.83
C ASP A 389 -9.92 20.36 6.37
N GLN A 390 -9.68 19.05 6.30
CA GLN A 390 -8.38 18.46 6.65
C GLN A 390 -7.23 19.01 5.80
N PHE A 391 -7.46 19.25 4.49
CA PHE A 391 -6.45 19.88 3.63
C PHE A 391 -6.28 21.38 3.88
N ARG A 392 -7.33 22.08 4.32
CA ARG A 392 -7.28 23.50 4.71
C ARG A 392 -6.51 23.69 6.02
N GLU A 393 -6.73 22.80 6.98
CA GLU A 393 -6.05 22.77 8.28
C GLU A 393 -4.57 22.36 8.15
N HIS A 394 -4.29 21.41 7.26
CA HIS A 394 -2.94 20.88 7.01
C HIS A 394 -2.57 20.93 5.52
N PRO A 395 -2.14 22.09 4.97
CA PRO A 395 -1.78 22.23 3.56
C PRO A 395 -0.68 21.25 3.09
N GLU A 396 0.25 20.90 3.98
CA GLU A 396 1.30 19.89 3.74
C GLU A 396 0.75 18.49 3.41
N LEU A 397 -0.50 18.20 3.81
CA LEU A 397 -1.19 16.94 3.56
C LEU A 397 -1.41 16.70 2.06
N VAL A 398 -1.66 17.75 1.28
CA VAL A 398 -1.89 17.64 -0.17
C VAL A 398 -0.69 16.99 -0.85
N ILE A 399 0.50 17.50 -0.56
CA ILE A 399 1.75 16.98 -1.13
C ILE A 399 2.00 15.55 -0.65
N ALA A 400 1.79 15.29 0.65
CA ALA A 400 1.94 13.94 1.20
C ALA A 400 1.00 12.94 0.51
N CYS A 401 -0.27 13.29 0.30
CA CYS A 401 -1.25 12.46 -0.40
C CYS A 401 -0.85 12.16 -1.85
N VAL A 402 -0.37 13.16 -2.60
CA VAL A 402 0.10 12.96 -3.98
C VAL A 402 1.25 11.97 -4.03
N PHE A 403 2.29 12.15 -3.20
CA PHE A 403 3.43 11.23 -3.18
C PHE A 403 3.06 9.84 -2.64
N THR A 404 2.10 9.75 -1.71
CA THR A 404 1.52 8.48 -1.25
C THR A 404 0.87 7.74 -2.41
N SER A 405 0.03 8.42 -3.20
CA SER A 405 -0.60 7.87 -4.39
C SER A 405 0.41 7.42 -5.43
N CYS A 406 1.38 8.26 -5.78
CA CYS A 406 2.43 7.90 -6.73
C CYS A 406 3.26 6.71 -6.25
N HIS A 407 3.61 6.66 -4.95
CA HIS A 407 4.38 5.55 -4.38
C HIS A 407 3.61 4.23 -4.47
N VAL A 408 2.36 4.17 -3.98
CA VAL A 408 1.54 2.95 -4.02
C VAL A 408 1.30 2.47 -5.45
N LEU A 409 1.01 3.39 -6.36
CA LEU A 409 0.80 3.07 -7.78
C LEU A 409 2.09 2.53 -8.42
N SER A 410 3.23 3.16 -8.17
CA SER A 410 4.52 2.72 -8.71
C SER A 410 4.97 1.38 -8.12
N ASP A 411 4.68 1.12 -6.85
CA ASP A 411 4.96 -0.15 -6.17
C ASP A 411 4.25 -1.32 -6.86
N MET A 412 3.00 -1.13 -7.28
CA MET A 412 2.27 -2.13 -8.05
C MET A 412 2.87 -2.38 -9.44
N LEU A 413 3.32 -1.33 -10.13
CA LEU A 413 4.01 -1.53 -11.42
C LEU A 413 5.30 -2.34 -11.22
N LEU A 414 6.07 -2.05 -10.17
CA LEU A 414 7.28 -2.80 -9.82
C LEU A 414 6.97 -4.27 -9.47
N PHE A 415 5.75 -4.57 -9.01
CA PHE A 415 5.31 -5.94 -8.80
C PHE A 415 4.97 -6.67 -10.12
N LEU A 416 4.35 -5.97 -11.07
CA LEU A 416 3.86 -6.56 -12.33
C LEU A 416 4.93 -6.69 -13.43
N VAL A 417 6.02 -5.93 -13.33
CA VAL A 417 7.14 -5.98 -14.29
C VAL A 417 7.80 -7.36 -14.26
N LYS A 418 8.09 -7.98 -15.42
CA LYS A 418 8.97 -9.16 -15.50
C LYS A 418 10.42 -8.71 -15.72
N LEU A 419 11.34 -9.15 -14.88
CA LEU A 419 12.74 -8.72 -14.93
C LEU A 419 13.61 -9.85 -15.49
N ASN A 420 14.08 -9.67 -16.73
CA ASN A 420 15.05 -10.55 -17.36
C ASN A 420 16.31 -9.76 -17.73
N PHE A 421 17.20 -9.57 -16.76
CA PHE A 421 18.52 -8.99 -16.99
C PHE A 421 19.48 -10.12 -17.33
N ARG A 422 20.05 -10.10 -18.54
CA ARG A 422 21.12 -11.03 -18.94
C ARG A 422 22.47 -10.55 -18.45
#